data_AF-A0A0Q4IP88-F1
#
_entry.id   AF-A0A0Q4IP88-F1
#
_cell.length_a   1.000
_cell.length_b   1.000
_cell.length_c   1.000
_cell.angle_alpha   90.00
_cell.angle_beta   90.00
_cell.angle_gamma   90.00
#
_symmetry.space_group_name_H-M   'P 1'
#
loop_
_entity.id
_entity.type
_entity.pdbx_description
1 polymer ?
#
loop_
_entity_poly.entity_id
_entity_poly.type
_entity_poly.pdbx_seq_one_letter_code
_entity_poly.pdbx_strand_id
1 'polypeptide(L)'
;MPVVEFENRKQRPLVLSIEPTGDRIEVPPLGRAAIRYSLPEHAEDRYHAAIGEHRIDVWCDAGDYEVDIVPPSPSDRLLWAICVELGYCGGVVDGEPVTVTDLIPAAGVLTAEEFAELVIRADGWPASSPLPDNALRRLQTKFVECFGRTSVEADVFHRVTRRPFDRDPA
;
A
#
# COMPACT_ATOMS: atom_id res chain seq x y z
N MET A 1 23.53 -8.62 1.56
CA MET A 1 22.68 -9.09 0.46
C MET A 1 21.84 -7.92 -0.01
N PRO A 2 21.96 -7.49 -1.27
CA PRO A 2 21.07 -6.49 -1.86
C PRO A 2 19.61 -6.91 -1.73
N VAL A 3 18.72 -5.92 -1.62
CA VAL A 3 17.26 -6.10 -1.64
C VAL A 3 16.69 -5.14 -2.67
N VAL A 4 15.91 -5.66 -3.61
CA VAL A 4 15.20 -4.87 -4.61
C VAL A 4 13.70 -5.04 -4.36
N GLU A 5 13.03 -3.94 -4.03
CA GLU A 5 11.61 -3.91 -3.68
C GLU A 5 10.76 -3.31 -4.81
N PHE A 6 9.58 -3.89 -5.01
CA PHE A 6 8.59 -3.50 -6.01
C PHE A 6 7.21 -3.40 -5.36
N GLU A 7 6.41 -2.42 -5.80
CA GLU A 7 5.04 -2.23 -5.33
C GLU A 7 4.06 -2.28 -6.51
N ASN A 8 3.07 -3.17 -6.43
CA ASN A 8 2.01 -3.27 -7.42
C ASN A 8 0.91 -2.23 -7.15
N ARG A 9 1.03 -1.02 -7.68
CA ARG A 9 -0.01 0.03 -7.54
C ARG A 9 -1.24 -0.16 -8.45
N LYS A 10 -1.49 -1.37 -8.98
CA LYS A 10 -2.61 -1.68 -9.88
C LYS A 10 -3.67 -2.51 -9.18
N GLN A 11 -4.89 -2.49 -9.73
CA GLN A 11 -6.02 -3.34 -9.31
C GLN A 11 -5.92 -4.79 -9.80
N ARG A 12 -4.91 -5.12 -10.61
CA ARG A 12 -4.69 -6.45 -11.18
C ARG A 12 -3.33 -6.99 -10.74
N PRO A 13 -3.16 -8.32 -10.70
CA PRO A 13 -1.86 -8.91 -10.43
C PRO A 13 -0.81 -8.46 -11.45
N LEU A 14 0.44 -8.43 -11.02
CA LEU A 14 1.62 -8.27 -11.88
C LEU A 14 2.42 -9.56 -11.85
N VAL A 15 3.18 -9.83 -12.91
CA VAL A 15 4.14 -10.94 -12.94
C VAL A 15 5.53 -10.39 -12.71
N LEU A 16 6.19 -10.82 -11.63
CA LEU A 16 7.62 -10.64 -11.41
C LEU A 16 8.35 -11.81 -12.07
N SER A 17 9.09 -11.54 -13.15
CA SER A 17 9.97 -12.50 -13.79
C SER A 17 11.40 -12.30 -13.28
N ILE A 18 12.09 -13.39 -12.95
CA ILE A 18 13.50 -13.37 -12.51
C ILE A 18 14.33 -14.08 -13.57
N GLU A 19 15.30 -13.36 -14.13
CA GLU A 19 16.18 -13.82 -15.19
C GLU A 19 17.63 -13.96 -14.65
N PRO A 20 18.40 -14.95 -15.12
CA PRO A 20 18.10 -15.88 -16.22
C PRO A 20 17.38 -17.17 -15.81
N THR A 21 17.02 -17.35 -14.54
CA THR A 21 16.39 -18.61 -14.07
C THR A 21 15.01 -18.85 -14.68
N GLY A 22 14.33 -17.77 -15.13
CA GLY A 22 13.03 -17.81 -15.78
C GLY A 22 11.87 -17.96 -14.79
N ASP A 23 12.13 -17.76 -13.49
CA ASP A 23 11.13 -17.90 -12.45
C ASP A 23 10.08 -16.79 -12.55
N ARG A 24 8.82 -17.15 -12.30
CA ARG A 24 7.68 -16.24 -12.44
C ARG A 24 6.83 -16.26 -11.19
N ILE A 25 6.71 -15.11 -10.57
CA ILE A 25 5.99 -14.92 -9.33
C ILE A 25 4.85 -13.93 -9.55
N GLU A 26 3.64 -14.30 -9.15
CA GLU A 26 2.50 -13.37 -9.19
C GLU A 26 2.54 -12.45 -7.96
N VAL A 27 2.54 -11.15 -8.21
CA VAL A 27 2.41 -10.11 -7.19
C VAL A 27 0.95 -9.66 -7.15
N PRO A 28 0.23 -9.83 -6.03
CA PRO A 28 -1.18 -9.49 -5.96
C PRO A 28 -1.41 -7.99 -6.16
N PRO A 29 -2.64 -7.56 -6.53
CA PRO A 29 -3.01 -6.14 -6.56
C PRO A 29 -2.62 -5.47 -5.26
N LEU A 30 -2.01 -4.29 -5.32
CA LEU A 30 -1.56 -3.51 -4.15
C LEU A 30 -0.50 -4.23 -3.27
N GLY A 31 -0.02 -5.39 -3.70
CA GLY A 31 1.01 -6.13 -3.00
C GLY A 31 2.39 -5.54 -3.21
N ARG A 32 3.30 -5.85 -2.28
CA ARG A 32 4.73 -5.57 -2.40
C ARG A 32 5.47 -6.88 -2.61
N ALA A 33 6.52 -6.83 -3.40
CA ALA A 33 7.41 -7.95 -3.58
C ALA A 33 8.84 -7.46 -3.43
N ALA A 34 9.73 -8.26 -2.86
CA ALA A 34 11.14 -7.98 -2.94
C ALA A 34 11.95 -9.24 -3.22
N ILE A 35 13.07 -9.02 -3.91
CA ILE A 35 14.08 -10.03 -4.16
C ILE A 35 15.29 -9.69 -3.30
N ARG A 36 15.80 -10.66 -2.55
CA ARG A 36 17.06 -10.58 -1.84
C ARG A 36 18.00 -11.62 -2.41
N TYR A 37 19.22 -11.25 -2.78
CA TYR A 37 20.13 -12.17 -3.45
C TYR A 37 21.56 -12.11 -2.94
N SER A 38 22.31 -13.18 -3.21
CA SER A 38 23.71 -13.32 -2.84
C SER A 38 24.59 -13.28 -4.08
N LEU A 39 25.57 -12.38 -4.08
CA LEU A 39 26.57 -12.29 -5.13
C LEU A 39 27.83 -13.05 -4.72
N PRO A 40 28.50 -13.74 -5.65
CA PRO A 40 29.82 -14.33 -5.41
C PRO A 40 30.84 -13.29 -4.93
N GLU A 41 31.86 -13.74 -4.19
CA GLU A 41 32.97 -12.89 -3.77
C GLU A 41 33.66 -12.30 -5.02
N HIS A 42 33.74 -10.97 -5.09
CA HIS A 42 34.24 -10.18 -6.24
C HIS A 42 33.33 -10.08 -7.47
N ALA A 43 32.09 -10.54 -7.43
CA ALA A 43 31.13 -10.24 -8.50
C ALA A 43 30.68 -8.76 -8.46
N GLU A 44 30.54 -8.14 -9.63
CA GLU A 44 29.87 -6.84 -9.76
C GLU A 44 28.36 -7.05 -9.67
N ASP A 45 27.67 -6.23 -8.86
CA ASP A 45 26.21 -6.20 -8.80
C ASP A 45 25.67 -5.52 -10.07
N ARG A 46 25.21 -6.32 -11.04
CA ARG A 46 24.54 -5.85 -12.25
C ARG A 46 23.07 -6.20 -12.18
N TYR A 47 22.29 -5.28 -11.60
CA TYR A 47 20.84 -5.38 -11.62
C TYR A 47 20.27 -4.66 -12.84
N HIS A 48 19.30 -5.28 -13.50
CA HIS A 48 18.48 -4.63 -14.52
C HIS A 48 17.01 -4.94 -14.21
N ALA A 49 16.17 -3.91 -14.18
CA ALA A 49 14.73 -4.07 -14.05
C ALA A 49 14.03 -3.39 -15.23
N ALA A 50 13.20 -4.15 -15.93
CA ALA A 50 12.30 -3.63 -16.96
C ALA A 50 10.86 -3.67 -16.44
N ILE A 51 10.20 -2.50 -16.41
CA ILE A 51 8.84 -2.36 -15.90
C ILE A 51 7.88 -2.22 -17.09
N GLY A 52 7.04 -3.24 -17.28
CA GLY A 52 5.97 -3.25 -18.26
C GLY A 52 4.60 -2.98 -17.63
N GLU A 53 3.55 -3.02 -18.45
CA GLU A 53 2.20 -2.73 -17.97
C GLU A 53 1.68 -3.76 -16.95
N HIS A 54 2.05 -5.04 -17.11
CA HIS A 54 1.62 -6.16 -16.24
C HIS A 54 2.78 -7.02 -15.73
N ARG A 55 4.02 -6.58 -15.94
CA ARG A 55 5.17 -7.36 -15.53
C ARG A 55 6.34 -6.50 -15.10
N ILE A 56 7.16 -7.09 -14.25
CA ILE A 56 8.45 -6.58 -13.83
C ILE A 56 9.44 -7.69 -14.17
N ASP A 57 10.34 -7.44 -15.10
CA ASP A 57 11.40 -8.39 -15.44
C ASP A 57 12.68 -7.95 -14.72
N VAL A 58 13.20 -8.79 -13.83
CA VAL A 58 14.41 -8.52 -13.04
C VAL A 58 15.51 -9.46 -13.47
N TRP A 59 16.60 -8.92 -13.95
CA TRP A 59 17.83 -9.65 -14.20
C TRP A 59 18.73 -9.58 -12.97
N CYS A 60 19.18 -10.74 -12.50
CA CYS A 60 20.09 -10.85 -11.37
C CYS A 60 21.07 -12.02 -11.60
N ASP A 61 22.37 -11.73 -11.70
CA ASP A 61 23.45 -12.73 -11.89
C ASP A 61 23.77 -13.55 -10.62
N ALA A 62 22.91 -13.50 -9.61
CA ALA A 62 23.09 -14.24 -8.37
C ALA A 62 22.85 -15.74 -8.56
N GLY A 63 23.70 -16.55 -7.93
CA GLY A 63 23.51 -18.01 -7.88
C GLY A 63 22.33 -18.43 -7.01
N ASP A 64 21.99 -17.61 -6.01
CA ASP A 64 20.88 -17.84 -5.08
C ASP A 64 20.14 -16.52 -4.77
N TYR A 65 18.81 -16.61 -4.68
CA TYR A 65 17.95 -15.50 -4.29
C TYR A 65 16.73 -15.98 -3.49
N GLU A 66 16.17 -15.08 -2.69
CA GLU A 66 14.93 -15.22 -1.95
C GLU A 66 13.93 -14.20 -2.45
N VAL A 67 12.65 -14.56 -2.46
CA VAL A 67 11.55 -13.65 -2.79
C VAL A 67 10.58 -13.62 -1.61
N ASP A 68 10.21 -12.41 -1.18
CA ASP A 68 9.13 -12.22 -0.22
C ASP A 68 8.01 -11.38 -0.85
N ILE A 69 6.77 -11.81 -0.64
CA ILE A 69 5.56 -11.15 -1.13
C ILE A 69 4.73 -10.76 0.07
N VAL A 70 4.49 -9.47 0.20
CA VAL A 70 3.58 -8.93 1.21
C VAL A 70 2.25 -8.59 0.53
N PRO A 71 1.14 -9.28 0.86
CA PRO A 71 -0.17 -8.89 0.37
C PRO A 71 -0.60 -7.54 0.97
N PRO A 72 -1.45 -6.76 0.29
CA PRO A 72 -1.93 -5.49 0.83
C PRO A 72 -2.73 -5.72 2.11
N SER A 73 -2.48 -4.87 3.10
CA SER A 73 -3.31 -4.81 4.31
C SER A 73 -4.71 -4.26 3.99
N PRO A 74 -5.69 -4.45 4.88
CA PRO A 74 -6.99 -3.79 4.76
C PRO A 74 -6.90 -2.27 4.65
N SER A 75 -5.96 -1.62 5.36
CA SER A 75 -5.74 -0.18 5.28
C SER A 75 -5.18 0.24 3.93
N ASP A 76 -4.22 -0.52 3.34
CA ASP A 76 -3.73 -0.26 1.98
C ASP A 76 -4.87 -0.28 0.96
N ARG A 77 -5.74 -1.28 1.04
CA ARG A 77 -6.90 -1.42 0.15
C ARG A 77 -7.87 -0.26 0.31
N LEU A 78 -8.15 0.14 1.55
CA LEU A 78 -9.07 1.23 1.84
C LEU A 78 -8.54 2.57 1.32
N LEU A 79 -7.29 2.91 1.63
CA LEU A 79 -6.65 4.16 1.20
C LEU A 79 -6.60 4.24 -0.33
N TRP A 80 -6.24 3.14 -0.98
CA TRP A 80 -6.27 3.06 -2.43
C TRP A 80 -7.71 3.23 -2.98
N ALA A 81 -8.71 2.59 -2.39
CA ALA A 81 -10.09 2.64 -2.88
C ALA A 81 -10.70 4.05 -2.74
N ILE A 82 -10.51 4.72 -1.60
CA ILE A 82 -11.05 6.08 -1.42
C ILE A 82 -10.39 7.09 -2.37
N CYS A 83 -9.09 6.97 -2.63
CA CYS A 83 -8.39 7.87 -3.53
C CYS A 83 -8.72 7.56 -5.00
N VAL A 84 -8.52 6.32 -5.44
CA VAL A 84 -8.60 5.97 -6.86
C VAL A 84 -10.03 5.73 -7.33
N GLU A 85 -10.91 5.12 -6.52
CA GLU A 85 -12.29 4.85 -6.93
C GLU A 85 -13.25 5.99 -6.57
N LEU A 86 -13.03 6.64 -5.43
CA LEU A 86 -13.95 7.67 -4.92
C LEU A 86 -13.44 9.11 -5.11
N GLY A 87 -12.16 9.31 -5.42
CA GLY A 87 -11.55 10.61 -5.67
C GLY A 87 -11.07 11.36 -4.43
N TYR A 88 -11.15 10.75 -3.24
CA TYR A 88 -10.71 11.34 -1.98
C TYR A 88 -9.25 10.98 -1.68
N CYS A 89 -8.33 11.69 -2.34
CA CYS A 89 -6.89 11.46 -2.17
C CYS A 89 -6.26 12.33 -1.07
N GLY A 90 -7.02 13.27 -0.52
CA GLY A 90 -6.49 14.37 0.26
C GLY A 90 -6.34 15.63 -0.59
N GLY A 91 -6.19 16.76 0.08
CA GLY A 91 -6.19 18.08 -0.53
C GLY A 91 -5.18 19.01 0.13
N VAL A 92 -5.29 20.30 -0.20
CA VAL A 92 -4.54 21.36 0.47
C VAL A 92 -5.43 21.99 1.52
N VAL A 93 -5.07 21.84 2.79
CA VAL A 93 -5.78 22.40 3.95
C VAL A 93 -4.84 23.40 4.61
N ASP A 94 -5.30 24.65 4.78
CA ASP A 94 -4.51 25.74 5.37
C ASP A 94 -3.12 25.95 4.73
N GLY A 95 -3.00 25.64 3.43
CA GLY A 95 -1.75 25.79 2.66
C GLY A 95 -0.85 24.56 2.66
N GLU A 96 -1.18 23.51 3.41
CA GLU A 96 -0.39 22.29 3.52
C GLU A 96 -1.07 21.10 2.83
N PRO A 97 -0.32 20.19 2.19
CA PRO A 97 -0.87 18.94 1.70
C PRO A 97 -1.25 18.04 2.88
N VAL A 98 -2.51 17.59 2.90
CA VAL A 98 -3.07 16.74 3.95
C VAL A 98 -3.74 15.52 3.34
N THR A 99 -3.47 14.36 3.90
CA THR A 99 -4.15 13.10 3.61
C THR A 99 -4.89 12.59 4.85
N VAL A 100 -5.81 11.64 4.68
CA VAL A 100 -6.58 11.12 5.82
C VAL A 100 -5.69 10.53 6.92
N THR A 101 -4.58 9.89 6.56
CA THR A 101 -3.67 9.26 7.53
C THR A 101 -3.02 10.27 8.46
N ASP A 102 -2.85 11.52 8.01
CA ASP A 102 -2.31 12.61 8.83
C ASP A 102 -3.29 13.07 9.92
N LEU A 103 -4.60 12.81 9.72
CA LEU A 103 -5.67 13.18 10.65
C LEU A 103 -6.10 12.03 11.56
N ILE A 104 -5.72 10.78 11.26
CA ILE A 104 -6.07 9.61 12.08
C ILE A 104 -5.24 9.62 13.37
N PRO A 105 -5.88 9.50 14.56
CA PRO A 105 -5.16 9.41 15.82
C PRO A 105 -4.14 8.26 15.85
N ALA A 106 -3.03 8.44 16.57
CA ALA A 106 -1.99 7.41 16.68
C ALA A 106 -2.46 6.11 17.39
N ALA A 107 -3.49 6.20 18.23
CA ALA A 107 -4.04 5.09 19.00
C ALA A 107 -5.51 5.32 19.35
N GLY A 108 -6.18 4.27 19.82
CA GLY A 108 -7.60 4.27 20.18
C GLY A 108 -8.45 3.64 19.09
N VAL A 109 -9.77 3.63 19.29
CA VAL A 109 -10.71 3.05 18.32
C VAL A 109 -11.09 4.12 17.29
N LEU A 110 -11.02 3.76 16.01
CA LEU A 110 -11.52 4.54 14.89
C LEU A 110 -12.73 3.83 14.27
N THR A 111 -13.88 4.50 14.28
CA THR A 111 -15.09 4.00 13.63
C THR A 111 -15.13 4.35 12.14
N ALA A 112 -15.95 3.63 11.38
CA ALA A 112 -16.19 3.91 9.97
C ALA A 112 -16.76 5.33 9.75
N GLU A 113 -17.59 5.80 10.68
CA GLU A 113 -18.17 7.14 10.67
C GLU A 113 -17.07 8.20 10.84
N GLU A 114 -16.29 8.12 11.92
CA GLU A 114 -15.17 9.03 12.17
C GLU A 114 -14.17 9.01 11.01
N PHE A 115 -13.81 7.84 10.49
CA PHE A 115 -12.94 7.74 9.32
C PHE A 115 -13.50 8.50 8.12
N ALA A 116 -14.80 8.34 7.81
CA ALA A 116 -15.42 9.03 6.69
C ALA A 116 -15.41 10.56 6.85
N GLU A 117 -15.61 11.05 8.08
CA GLU A 117 -15.47 12.47 8.38
C GLU A 117 -14.04 12.95 8.14
N LEU A 118 -13.04 12.23 8.67
CA LEU A 118 -11.61 12.56 8.50
C LEU A 118 -11.21 12.60 7.01
N VAL A 119 -11.70 11.66 6.19
CA VAL A 119 -11.44 11.67 4.74
C VAL A 119 -11.97 12.95 4.09
N ILE A 120 -13.22 13.34 4.40
CA ILE A 120 -13.83 14.54 3.83
C ILE A 120 -13.08 15.80 4.29
N ARG A 121 -12.62 15.83 5.55
CA ARG A 121 -11.79 16.94 6.07
C ARG A 121 -10.44 17.01 5.37
N ALA A 122 -9.76 15.87 5.19
CA ALA A 122 -8.47 15.81 4.50
C ALA A 122 -8.58 16.28 3.03
N ASP A 123 -9.74 16.07 2.39
CA ASP A 123 -10.02 16.50 1.02
C ASP A 123 -10.32 18.02 0.90
N GLY A 124 -10.20 18.78 2.00
CA GLY A 124 -10.37 20.23 2.00
C GLY A 124 -11.80 20.71 2.30
N TRP A 125 -12.70 19.83 2.76
CA TRP A 125 -14.07 20.24 3.04
C TRP A 125 -14.15 21.14 4.28
N PRO A 126 -14.72 22.37 4.19
CA PRO A 126 -14.67 23.35 5.27
C PRO A 126 -15.29 22.87 6.57
N ALA A 127 -14.59 23.06 7.71
CA ALA A 127 -15.04 22.71 9.06
C ALA A 127 -16.47 23.19 9.37
N SER A 128 -16.79 24.41 8.94
CA SER A 128 -18.06 25.09 9.14
C SER A 128 -19.22 24.57 8.27
N SER A 129 -18.94 23.77 7.25
CA SER A 129 -19.95 23.27 6.33
C SER A 129 -20.48 21.92 6.80
N PRO A 130 -21.79 21.66 6.63
CA PRO A 130 -22.32 20.32 6.87
C PRO A 130 -21.63 19.30 5.95
N LEU A 131 -21.41 18.11 6.48
CA LEU A 131 -20.81 17.02 5.73
C LEU A 131 -21.82 16.43 4.73
N PRO A 132 -21.38 16.06 3.52
CA PRO A 132 -22.27 15.48 2.53
C PRO A 132 -22.65 14.04 2.89
N ASP A 133 -23.90 13.84 3.31
CA ASP A 133 -24.50 12.54 3.68
C ASP A 133 -24.20 11.37 2.71
N ASN A 134 -24.23 11.63 1.40
CA ASN A 134 -23.95 10.60 0.40
C ASN A 134 -22.47 10.17 0.45
N ALA A 135 -21.55 11.13 0.54
CA ALA A 135 -20.13 10.83 0.64
C ALA A 135 -19.81 10.06 1.91
N LEU A 136 -20.36 10.49 3.05
CA LEU A 136 -20.22 9.80 4.33
C LEU A 136 -20.62 8.33 4.22
N ARG A 137 -21.82 8.05 3.71
CA ARG A 137 -22.30 6.66 3.53
C ARG A 137 -21.38 5.86 2.60
N ARG A 138 -20.92 6.43 1.49
CA ARG A 138 -20.03 5.71 0.55
C ARG A 138 -18.68 5.37 1.18
N LEU A 139 -18.10 6.29 1.94
CA LEU A 139 -16.83 6.11 2.64
C LEU A 139 -16.95 5.09 3.77
N GLN A 140 -18.03 5.16 4.56
CA GLN A 140 -18.35 4.17 5.59
C GLN A 140 -18.50 2.76 4.99
N THR A 141 -19.23 2.63 3.88
CA THR A 141 -19.36 1.34 3.17
C THR A 141 -18.00 0.80 2.75
N LYS A 142 -17.13 1.62 2.16
CA LYS A 142 -15.78 1.18 1.75
C LYS A 142 -14.92 0.76 2.92
N PHE A 143 -15.00 1.46 4.05
CA PHE A 143 -14.33 1.07 5.28
C PHE A 143 -14.75 -0.34 5.72
N VAL A 144 -16.07 -0.59 5.78
CA VAL A 144 -16.62 -1.89 6.19
C VAL A 144 -16.28 -2.99 5.17
N GLU A 145 -16.32 -2.70 3.87
CA GLU A 145 -15.90 -3.65 2.83
C GLU A 145 -14.43 -4.09 2.99
N CYS A 146 -13.52 -3.17 3.34
CA CYS A 146 -12.10 -3.47 3.46
C CYS A 146 -11.74 -4.17 4.78
N PHE A 147 -12.32 -3.72 5.90
CA PHE A 147 -11.99 -4.26 7.22
C PHE A 147 -12.91 -5.39 7.70
N GLY A 148 -14.08 -5.57 7.10
CA GLY A 148 -15.11 -6.53 7.54
C GLY A 148 -15.81 -6.15 8.85
N ARG A 149 -15.67 -4.90 9.32
CA ARG A 149 -16.17 -4.39 10.60
C ARG A 149 -16.34 -2.87 10.56
N THR A 150 -17.09 -2.34 11.52
CA THR A 150 -17.44 -0.90 11.61
C THR A 150 -16.48 -0.08 12.46
N SER A 151 -15.50 -0.71 13.11
CA SER A 151 -14.45 -0.04 13.90
C SER A 151 -13.18 -0.87 13.95
N VAL A 152 -12.05 -0.20 14.09
CA VAL A 152 -10.70 -0.78 14.20
C VAL A 152 -9.86 0.02 15.17
N GLU A 153 -8.75 -0.55 15.64
CA GLU A 153 -7.73 0.27 16.31
C GLU A 153 -7.10 1.22 15.29
N ALA A 154 -7.01 2.51 15.60
CA ALA A 154 -6.49 3.56 14.72
C ALA A 154 -5.03 3.30 14.33
N ASP A 155 -4.28 2.60 15.19
CA ASP A 155 -2.90 2.22 14.95
C ASP A 155 -2.72 1.34 13.70
N VAL A 156 -3.77 0.70 13.17
CA VAL A 156 -3.68 -0.10 11.92
C VAL A 156 -3.33 0.73 10.68
N PHE A 157 -3.50 2.05 10.74
CA PHE A 157 -3.08 2.99 9.69
C PHE A 157 -1.63 3.48 9.88
N HIS A 158 -1.06 3.30 11.07
CA HIS A 158 0.28 3.76 11.46
C HIS A 158 1.27 2.62 11.64
N ARG A 159 0.79 1.39 11.85
CA ARG A 159 1.59 0.17 11.82
C ARG A 159 2.28 0.14 10.46
N VAL A 160 3.61 0.18 10.48
CA VAL A 160 4.45 0.07 9.30
C VAL A 160 3.87 -1.04 8.45
N THR A 161 3.36 -0.67 7.27
CA THR A 161 2.87 -1.63 6.30
C THR A 161 4.02 -2.57 6.03
N ARG A 162 3.90 -3.81 6.53
CA ARG A 162 4.97 -4.82 6.55
C ARG A 162 5.75 -4.72 5.26
N ARG A 163 7.04 -4.46 5.35
CA ARG A 163 7.92 -4.48 4.19
C ARG A 163 8.36 -5.92 3.94
N PRO A 164 8.63 -6.27 2.68
CA PRO A 164 9.27 -7.54 2.38
C PRO A 164 10.51 -7.77 3.26
N PHE A 165 10.60 -8.96 3.82
CA PHE A 165 11.62 -9.41 4.75
C PHE A 165 11.68 -8.71 6.12
N ASP A 166 10.68 -7.90 6.49
CA ASP A 166 10.47 -7.53 7.88
C ASP A 166 10.26 -8.81 8.71
N ARG A 167 10.93 -8.89 9.86
CA ARG A 167 10.71 -9.99 10.81
C ARG A 167 9.33 -9.81 11.45
N ASP A 168 8.57 -10.91 11.55
CA ASP A 168 7.39 -10.90 12.40
C ASP A 168 7.80 -10.48 13.83
N PRO A 169 7.05 -9.59 14.49
CA PRO A 169 7.33 -9.27 15.87
C PRO A 169 7.21 -10.55 16.70
N ALA A 170 8.28 -10.87 17.44
CA ALA A 170 8.38 -12.03 18.32
C ALA A 170 7.34 -12.00 19.45
#